data_AF-A0A1F9LQI4-F1
#
_entry.id   AF-A0A1F9LQI4-F1
#
_cell.length_a   1.000
_cell.length_b   1.000
_cell.length_c   1.000
_cell.angle_alpha   90.00
_cell.angle_beta   90.00
_cell.angle_gamma   90.00
#
_symmetry.space_group_name_H-M   'P 1'
#
loop_
_entity.id
_entity.type
_entity.pdbx_description
1 polymer ?
#
loop_
_entity_poly.entity_id
_entity_poly.type
_entity_poly.pdbx_seq_one_letter_code
_entity_poly.pdbx_strand_id
1 'polypeptide(L)'
;MKNSTRIFQHGSVIMGSILGIWATAAIFSGLSQVNWQVSELLRQYLVAVGLMKEYHTFVDFYTHIKGVEYIIAVAFLVGFPVFYSSLNKVSEATETA
;
A
#
# COMPACT_ATOMS: atom_id res chain seq x y z
N MET A 1 -40.42 -8.75 -20.54
CA MET A 1 -39.04 -8.91 -20.00
C MET A 1 -38.21 -7.62 -19.96
N LYS A 2 -38.27 -6.73 -20.98
CA LYS A 2 -37.43 -5.51 -21.08
C LYS A 2 -37.55 -4.49 -19.92
N ASN A 3 -38.71 -4.40 -19.26
CA ASN A 3 -38.93 -3.47 -18.13
C ASN A 3 -38.28 -3.96 -16.82
N SER A 4 -38.19 -5.28 -16.61
CA SER A 4 -37.57 -5.86 -15.41
C SER A 4 -36.06 -5.62 -15.38
N THR A 5 -35.39 -5.71 -16.54
CA THR A 5 -33.95 -5.42 -16.67
C THR A 5 -33.63 -3.96 -16.39
N ARG A 6 -34.49 -3.01 -16.80
CA ARG A 6 -34.28 -1.57 -16.52
C ARG A 6 -34.45 -1.24 -15.04
N ILE A 7 -35.41 -1.87 -14.36
CA ILE A 7 -35.61 -1.70 -12.92
C ILE A 7 -34.39 -2.21 -12.15
N PHE A 8 -33.85 -3.38 -12.54
CA PHE A 8 -32.63 -3.92 -11.95
C PHE A 8 -31.41 -3.00 -12.18
N GLN A 9 -31.26 -2.46 -13.39
CA GLN A 9 -30.18 -1.53 -13.73
C GLN A 9 -30.23 -0.25 -12.88
N HIS A 10 -31.39 0.42 -12.81
CA HIS A 10 -31.56 1.61 -11.97
C HIS A 10 -31.38 1.29 -10.48
N GLY A 11 -31.84 0.13 -10.02
CA GLY A 11 -31.63 -0.33 -8.64
C GLY A 11 -30.14 -0.45 -8.29
N SER A 12 -29.33 -1.02 -9.18
CA SER A 12 -27.88 -1.16 -8.93
C SER A 12 -27.16 0.19 -8.88
N VAL A 13 -27.58 1.17 -9.70
CA VAL A 13 -26.98 2.52 -9.72
C VAL A 13 -27.28 3.28 -8.43
N ILE A 14 -28.51 3.17 -7.92
CA ILE A 14 -28.90 3.81 -6.65
C ILE A 14 -28.13 3.18 -5.48
N MET A 15 -28.05 1.85 -5.43
CA MET A 15 -27.30 1.15 -4.38
C MET A 15 -25.82 1.52 -4.42
N GLY A 16 -25.20 1.55 -5.60
CA GLY A 16 -23.82 1.98 -5.77
C GLY A 16 -23.58 3.42 -5.31
N SER A 17 -24.52 4.32 -5.60
CA SER A 17 -24.45 5.73 -5.15
C SER A 17 -24.51 5.86 -3.64
N ILE A 18 -25.41 5.13 -2.97
CA ILE A 18 -25.54 5.14 -1.50
C ILE A 18 -24.24 4.64 -0.85
N LEU A 19 -23.70 3.52 -1.34
CA LEU A 19 -22.45 2.98 -0.84
C LEU A 19 -21.27 3.93 -1.07
N GLY A 20 -21.21 4.59 -2.23
CA GLY A 20 -20.18 5.57 -2.55
C GLY A 20 -20.24 6.80 -1.64
N ILE A 21 -21.43 7.33 -1.38
CA ILE A 21 -21.64 8.47 -0.47
C ILE A 21 -21.21 8.07 0.95
N TRP A 22 -21.61 6.89 1.41
CA TRP A 22 -21.25 6.40 2.73
C TRP A 22 -19.74 6.18 2.88
N ALA A 23 -19.10 5.54 1.91
CA ALA A 23 -17.65 5.30 1.91
C ALA A 23 -16.85 6.61 1.93
N THR A 24 -17.27 7.58 1.11
CA THR A 24 -16.65 8.90 1.08
C THR A 24 -16.82 9.60 2.43
N ALA A 25 -18.02 9.59 2.99
CA ALA A 25 -18.27 10.18 4.31
C ALA A 25 -17.43 9.53 5.42
N ALA A 26 -17.27 8.20 5.40
CA ALA A 26 -16.46 7.48 6.37
C ALA A 26 -14.97 7.87 6.29
N ILE A 27 -14.41 7.99 5.08
CA ILE A 27 -13.02 8.40 4.89
C ILE A 27 -12.82 9.85 5.35
N PHE A 28 -13.69 10.78 4.94
CA PHE A 28 -13.59 12.19 5.34
C PHE A 28 -13.76 12.38 6.85
N SER A 29 -14.66 11.62 7.48
CA SER A 29 -14.84 11.62 8.93
C SER A 29 -13.59 11.13 9.65
N GLY A 30 -13.00 10.02 9.19
CA GLY A 30 -11.74 9.51 9.74
C GLY A 30 -10.60 10.52 9.57
N LEU A 31 -10.49 11.14 8.40
CA LEU A 31 -9.44 12.12 8.10
C LEU A 31 -9.55 13.39 8.98
N SER A 32 -10.79 13.82 9.25
CA SER A 32 -11.06 14.92 10.18
C SER A 32 -10.64 14.60 11.61
N GLN A 33 -10.75 13.34 12.05
CA GLN A 33 -10.35 12.94 13.41
C GLN A 33 -8.83 12.93 13.60
N VAL A 34 -8.06 12.71 12.52
CA VAL A 34 -6.59 12.65 12.54
C VAL A 34 -5.91 13.93 12.01
N ASN A 35 -6.57 15.10 12.10
CA ASN A 35 -6.03 16.38 11.62
C ASN A 35 -5.53 16.37 10.17
N TRP A 36 -6.26 15.69 9.27
CA TRP A 36 -5.89 15.55 7.86
C TRP A 36 -4.58 14.79 7.58
N GLN A 37 -4.05 14.05 8.56
CA GLN A 37 -2.86 13.22 8.37
C GLN A 37 -3.22 11.85 7.78
N VAL A 38 -3.08 11.73 6.45
CA VAL A 38 -3.35 10.47 5.70
C VAL A 38 -2.52 9.30 6.24
N SER A 39 -1.28 9.55 6.64
CA SER A 39 -0.39 8.53 7.21
C SER A 39 -0.92 7.95 8.52
N GLU A 40 -1.55 8.78 9.37
CA GLU A 40 -2.10 8.34 10.65
C GLU A 40 -3.40 7.55 10.46
N LEU A 41 -4.26 7.99 9.53
CA LEU A 41 -5.44 7.21 9.14
C LEU A 41 -5.06 5.82 8.60
N LEU A 42 -4.04 5.77 7.75
CA LEU A 42 -3.49 4.52 7.24
C LEU A 42 -2.88 3.67 8.36
N ARG A 43 -2.17 4.30 9.31
CA ARG A 43 -1.60 3.61 10.47
C ARG A 43 -2.68 2.94 11.29
N GLN A 44 -3.72 3.69 11.66
CA GLN A 44 -4.86 3.17 12.42
C GLN A 44 -5.56 2.03 11.69
N TYR A 45 -5.75 2.14 10.37
CA TYR A 45 -6.30 1.07 9.55
C TYR A 45 -5.43 -0.19 9.58
N LEU A 46 -4.12 -0.04 9.36
CA LEU A 46 -3.18 -1.16 9.33
C LEU A 46 -3.01 -1.83 10.69
N VAL A 47 -3.10 -1.06 11.79
CA VAL A 47 -3.16 -1.60 13.15
C VAL A 47 -4.47 -2.36 13.37
N ALA A 48 -5.61 -1.81 12.96
CA ALA A 48 -6.93 -2.44 13.13
C ALA A 48 -7.07 -3.76 12.34
N VAL A 49 -6.45 -3.85 11.15
CA VAL A 49 -6.41 -5.08 10.34
C VAL A 49 -5.34 -6.07 10.83
N GLY A 50 -4.51 -5.67 11.81
CA GLY A 50 -3.46 -6.52 12.39
C GLY A 50 -2.19 -6.64 11.53
N LEU A 51 -2.04 -5.78 10.52
CA LEU A 51 -0.86 -5.72 9.66
C LEU A 51 0.28 -4.90 10.27
N MET A 52 -0.03 -3.97 11.17
CA MET A 52 0.95 -3.28 12.00
C MET A 52 0.75 -3.61 13.48
N LYS A 53 1.86 -3.91 14.18
CA LYS A 53 1.89 -4.03 15.64
C LYS A 53 2.34 -2.72 16.26
N GLU A 54 1.71 -2.37 17.38
CA GLU A 54 2.22 -1.29 18.22
C GLU A 54 3.40 -1.81 19.05
N TYR A 55 4.51 -1.08 19.04
CA TYR A 55 5.68 -1.40 19.86
C TYR A 55 5.50 -0.79 21.24
N HIS A 56 5.45 -1.63 22.27
CA HIS A 56 5.25 -1.18 23.65
C HIS A 56 6.56 -0.83 24.36
N THR A 57 7.72 -1.26 23.85
CA THR A 57 9.03 -0.96 24.42
C THR A 57 10.03 -0.47 23.35
N PHE A 58 10.97 0.39 23.77
CA PHE A 58 12.06 0.86 22.89
C PHE A 58 12.97 -0.28 22.40
N VAL A 59 13.08 -1.36 23.18
CA VAL A 59 13.88 -2.54 22.84
C VAL A 59 13.25 -3.32 21.68
N ASP A 60 11.92 -3.47 21.67
CA ASP A 60 11.20 -4.13 20.57
C ASP A 60 11.31 -3.34 19.27
N PHE A 61 11.18 -2.00 19.37
CA PHE A 61 11.34 -1.11 18.22
C PHE A 61 12.75 -1.21 17.62
N TYR A 62 13.79 -1.19 18.48
CA TYR A 62 15.17 -1.29 18.02
C TYR A 62 15.47 -2.63 17.33
N THR A 63 14.93 -3.72 17.88
CA THR A 63 15.08 -5.05 17.29
C THR A 63 14.42 -5.13 15.91
N HIS A 64 13.26 -4.49 15.74
CA HIS A 64 12.59 -4.42 14.45
C HIS A 64 13.38 -3.62 13.41
N ILE A 65 13.89 -2.44 13.80
CA ILE A 65 14.71 -1.61 12.90
C ILE A 65 15.99 -2.33 12.50
N LYS A 66 16.65 -3.01 13.44
CA LYS A 66 17.79 -3.91 13.16
C LYS A 66 17.41 -5.02 12.17
N GLY A 67 16.25 -5.64 12.34
CA GLY A 67 15.75 -6.66 11.40
C GLY A 67 15.59 -6.12 9.98
N VAL A 68 15.01 -4.93 9.84
CA VAL A 68 14.84 -4.25 8.54
C VAL A 68 16.19 -3.89 7.93
N GLU A 69 17.16 -3.43 8.73
CA GLU A 69 18.53 -3.16 8.29
C GLU A 69 19.16 -4.39 7.62
N TYR A 70 19.02 -5.58 8.23
CA TYR A 70 19.53 -6.81 7.63
C TYR A 70 18.86 -7.18 6.30
N ILE A 71 17.54 -6.97 6.18
CA ILE A 71 16.81 -7.23 4.93
C ILE A 71 17.31 -6.30 3.82
N ILE A 72 17.49 -5.01 4.13
CA ILE A 72 18.02 -4.03 3.19
C ILE A 72 19.46 -4.39 2.81
N ALA A 73 20.30 -4.78 3.76
CA ALA A 73 21.67 -5.19 3.49
C ALA A 73 21.73 -6.39 2.51
N VAL A 74 20.89 -7.41 2.71
CA VAL A 74 20.79 -8.56 1.79
C VAL A 74 20.25 -8.13 0.42
N ALA A 75 19.26 -7.24 0.38
CA ALA A 75 18.72 -6.72 -0.87
C ALA A 75 19.78 -5.97 -1.69
N PHE A 76 20.64 -5.17 -1.03
CA PHE A 76 21.77 -4.51 -1.69
C PHE A 76 22.87 -5.50 -2.10
N LEU A 77 23.16 -6.51 -1.27
CA LEU A 77 24.16 -7.54 -1.58
C LEU A 77 23.81 -8.31 -2.86
N VAL A 78 22.54 -8.60 -3.10
CA VAL A 78 22.07 -9.30 -4.31
C VAL A 78 21.77 -8.33 -5.44
N GLY A 79 21.16 -7.18 -5.13
CA GLY A 79 20.77 -6.18 -6.12
C GLY A 79 21.97 -5.55 -6.81
N PHE A 80 23.05 -5.26 -6.08
CA PHE A 80 24.25 -4.64 -6.63
C PHE A 80 24.97 -5.48 -7.71
N PRO A 81 25.29 -6.78 -7.50
CA PRO A 81 25.91 -7.60 -8.55
C PRO A 81 24.98 -7.86 -9.73
N VAL A 82 23.66 -7.98 -9.50
CA VAL A 82 22.67 -8.11 -10.59
C VAL A 82 22.63 -6.84 -11.44
N PHE A 83 22.60 -5.68 -10.79
CA PHE A 83 22.65 -4.38 -11.46
C PHE A 83 23.95 -4.21 -12.26
N TYR A 84 25.10 -4.52 -11.66
CA TYR A 84 26.41 -4.41 -12.30
C TYR A 84 26.55 -5.37 -13.49
N SER A 85 26.08 -6.63 -13.36
CA SER A 85 26.05 -7.59 -14.47
C SER A 85 25.18 -7.09 -15.63
N SER A 86 24.09 -6.38 -15.33
CA SER A 86 23.21 -5.80 -16.34
C SER A 86 23.90 -4.68 -17.12
N LEU A 87 24.71 -3.84 -16.47
CA LEU A 87 25.49 -2.81 -17.15
C LEU A 87 26.59 -3.39 -18.04
N ASN A 88 27.32 -4.41 -17.57
CA ASN A 88 28.37 -5.04 -18.39
C ASN A 88 27.81 -5.69 -19.65
N LYS A 89 26.63 -6.34 -19.57
CA LYS A 89 25.96 -6.93 -20.74
C LYS A 89 25.54 -5.88 -21.77
N VAL A 90 25.17 -4.67 -21.32
CA VAL A 90 24.82 -3.54 -22.20
C VAL A 90 26.06 -2.95 -22.87
N SER A 91 27.18 -2.87 -22.13
CA SER A 91 28.46 -2.41 -22.67
C SER A 91 28.98 -3.31 -23.78
N GLU A 92 28.94 -4.63 -23.58
CA GLU A 92 29.44 -5.62 -24.55
C GLU A 92 28.61 -5.62 -25.85
N ALA A 93 27.29 -5.42 -25.76
CA ALA A 93 26.41 -5.31 -26.93
C ALA A 93 26.63 -4.01 -27.74
N THR A 94 27.17 -2.96 -27.11
CA THR A 94 27.44 -1.66 -27.76
C THR A 94 28.81 -1.66 -28.46
N GLU A 95 29.77 -2.46 -27.99
CA GLU A 95 31.13 -2.53 -28.54
C GLU A 95 31.26 -3.46 -29.75
N THR A 96 30.28 -4.35 -29.96
CA THR A 96 30.16 -5.22 -31.15
C THR A 96 29.29 -4.64 -32.28
N ALA A 97 28.81 -3.40 -32.15
CA ALA A 97 28.05 -2.67 -33.19
C ALA A 97 28.94 -1.66 -33.92
#